data_AF-A0A3P7MNG6-F1
#
_entry.id   AF-A0A3P7MNG6-F1
#
_cell.length_a   1.000
_cell.length_b   1.000
_cell.length_c   1.000
_cell.angle_alpha   90.00
_cell.angle_beta   90.00
_cell.angle_gamma   90.00
#
_symmetry.space_group_name_H-M   'P 1'
#
loop_
_entity.id
_entity.type
_entity.pdbx_description
1 polymer ?
#
loop_
_entity_poly.entity_id
_entity_poly.type
_entity_poly.pdbx_seq_one_letter_code
_entity_poly.pdbx_strand_id
1 'polypeptide(L)'
;MLKRLNEESDSSSSWLAAYFREFRKRLLSLLSFEFKKLPISLGLSLLQIRNKEVLAVLQNDRKVITREQLSMFLSNVDLKRLSEYARNLVDHQMITDLLPTISKLYFGDKLRENHKSAENVQEELDLPQSQVLAFHSKTIRKLSDEFDAICMESLRQLIPDKTRDLDKEEQAAAVARLKPLAESLEVVMFSEVFCYPSS
;
A
#
# COMPACT_ATOMS: atom_id res chain seq x y z
N MET A 1 -24.96 15.34 -13.51
CA MET A 1 -23.84 16.30 -13.51
C MET A 1 -24.37 17.61 -12.94
N LEU A 2 -23.97 17.95 -11.72
CA LEU A 2 -24.31 19.23 -11.10
C LEU A 2 -23.10 20.14 -11.24
N LYS A 3 -23.27 21.27 -11.93
CA LYS A 3 -22.26 22.33 -12.05
C LYS A 3 -22.88 23.61 -11.48
N ARG A 4 -22.17 24.23 -10.55
CA ARG A 4 -22.58 25.51 -9.96
C ARG A 4 -22.22 26.64 -10.94
N LEU A 5 -23.10 27.64 -11.03
CA LEU A 5 -22.94 28.81 -11.89
C LEU A 5 -22.70 30.13 -11.12
N ASN A 6 -22.93 30.16 -9.80
CA ASN A 6 -22.81 31.38 -8.99
C ASN A 6 -21.61 31.30 -8.03
N GLU A 7 -20.72 32.30 -8.04
CA GLU A 7 -19.48 32.36 -7.25
C GLU A 7 -19.69 32.86 -5.80
N GLU A 8 -20.89 33.32 -5.43
CA GLU A 8 -21.11 33.90 -4.10
C GLU A 8 -21.35 32.82 -3.02
N SER A 9 -20.30 32.53 -2.25
CA SER A 9 -20.20 31.84 -0.95
C SER A 9 -19.32 30.58 -0.95
N ASP A 10 -18.14 30.71 -0.33
CA ASP A 10 -17.15 29.64 -0.11
C ASP A 10 -17.72 28.45 0.68
N SER A 11 -18.70 28.70 1.56
CA SER A 11 -19.33 27.70 2.42
C SER A 11 -20.16 26.66 1.67
N SER A 12 -20.65 26.97 0.47
CA SER A 12 -21.53 26.10 -0.31
C SER A 12 -20.79 25.19 -1.31
N SER A 13 -19.45 25.28 -1.39
CA SER A 13 -18.64 24.27 -2.07
C SER A 13 -18.62 22.91 -1.31
N SER A 14 -18.80 22.97 0.03
CA SER A 14 -18.75 21.81 0.93
C SER A 14 -19.92 20.83 0.72
N TRP A 15 -21.15 21.30 0.53
CA TRP A 15 -22.31 20.40 0.35
C TRP A 15 -22.23 19.63 -0.97
N LEU A 16 -21.72 20.26 -2.04
CA LEU A 16 -21.54 19.62 -3.33
C LEU A 16 -20.49 18.51 -3.24
N ALA A 17 -19.39 18.76 -2.53
CA ALA A 17 -18.38 17.73 -2.24
C ALA A 17 -18.96 16.57 -1.42
N ALA A 18 -19.74 16.85 -0.37
CA ALA A 18 -20.43 15.84 0.42
C ALA A 18 -21.41 14.99 -0.42
N TYR A 19 -22.17 15.63 -1.31
CA TYR A 19 -23.04 14.95 -2.26
C TYR A 19 -22.25 14.03 -3.20
N PHE A 20 -21.16 14.51 -3.79
CA PHE A 20 -20.31 13.70 -4.66
C PHE A 20 -19.66 12.52 -3.94
N ARG A 21 -19.27 12.69 -2.67
CA ARG A 21 -18.74 11.60 -1.83
C ARG A 21 -19.78 10.49 -1.65
N GLU A 22 -21.02 10.84 -1.31
CA GLU A 22 -22.11 9.87 -1.15
C GLU A 22 -22.53 9.25 -2.48
N PHE A 23 -22.59 10.04 -3.55
CA PHE A 23 -22.85 9.56 -4.90
C PHE A 23 -21.83 8.51 -5.33
N ARG A 24 -20.52 8.78 -5.15
CA ARG A 24 -19.45 7.83 -5.48
C ARG A 24 -19.57 6.53 -4.70
N LYS A 25 -19.83 6.61 -3.39
CA LYS A 25 -20.02 5.43 -2.53
C LYS A 25 -21.19 4.57 -3.00
N ARG A 26 -22.33 5.19 -3.32
CA ARG A 26 -23.51 4.49 -3.85
C ARG A 26 -23.23 3.92 -5.23
N LEU A 27 -22.63 4.69 -6.13
CA LEU A 27 -22.27 4.25 -7.48
C LEU A 27 -21.39 2.99 -7.45
N LEU A 28 -20.37 2.94 -6.58
CA LEU A 28 -19.54 1.74 -6.40
C LEU A 28 -20.34 0.53 -5.96
N SER A 29 -21.33 0.70 -5.08
CA SER A 29 -22.24 -0.38 -4.68
C SER A 29 -23.14 -0.84 -5.82
N LEU A 30 -23.60 0.08 -6.67
CA LEU A 30 -24.48 -0.24 -7.80
C LEU A 30 -23.70 -0.90 -8.95
N LEU A 31 -22.41 -0.56 -9.15
CA LEU A 31 -21.52 -1.15 -10.15
C LEU A 31 -21.35 -2.67 -9.97
N SER A 32 -21.40 -3.17 -8.73
CA SER A 32 -21.36 -4.61 -8.46
C SER A 32 -22.70 -5.33 -8.64
N PHE A 33 -23.81 -4.60 -8.77
CA PHE A 33 -25.17 -5.14 -8.91
C PHE A 33 -25.66 -5.01 -10.37
N GLU A 34 -26.69 -4.20 -10.60
CA GLU A 34 -27.38 -4.06 -11.88
C GLU A 34 -26.49 -3.41 -12.96
N PHE A 35 -25.49 -2.62 -12.55
CA PHE A 35 -24.59 -1.93 -13.47
C PHE A 35 -23.39 -2.78 -13.93
N LYS A 36 -23.33 -4.07 -13.57
CA LYS A 36 -22.30 -4.98 -14.09
C LYS A 36 -22.33 -5.17 -15.60
N LYS A 37 -23.48 -4.89 -16.24
CA LYS A 37 -23.67 -4.97 -17.70
C LYS A 37 -23.27 -3.69 -18.43
N LEU A 38 -23.00 -2.60 -17.70
CA LEU A 38 -22.64 -1.34 -18.32
C LEU A 38 -21.20 -1.41 -18.86
N PRO A 39 -20.90 -0.70 -19.96
CA PRO A 39 -19.53 -0.55 -20.43
C PRO A 39 -18.63 0.01 -19.32
N ILE A 40 -17.47 -0.61 -19.13
CA ILE A 40 -16.50 -0.24 -18.08
C ILE A 40 -16.03 1.21 -18.27
N SER A 41 -15.87 1.65 -19.52
CA SER A 41 -15.54 3.03 -19.88
C SER A 41 -16.54 4.05 -19.34
N LEU A 42 -17.84 3.75 -19.42
CA LEU A 42 -18.90 4.59 -18.88
C LEU A 42 -18.85 4.62 -17.35
N GLY A 43 -18.67 3.45 -16.71
CA GLY A 43 -18.54 3.35 -15.25
C GLY A 43 -17.37 4.18 -14.71
N LEU A 44 -16.22 4.11 -15.38
CA LEU A 44 -15.04 4.90 -15.03
C LEU A 44 -15.26 6.40 -15.26
N SER A 45 -15.89 6.79 -16.38
CA SER A 45 -16.22 8.19 -16.64
C SER A 45 -17.20 8.77 -15.60
N LEU A 46 -18.09 7.96 -15.03
CA LEU A 46 -19.00 8.39 -13.96
C LEU A 46 -18.30 8.50 -12.60
N LEU A 47 -17.25 7.70 -12.37
CA LEU A 47 -16.41 7.77 -11.17
C LEU A 47 -15.42 8.94 -11.19
N GLN A 48 -15.03 9.41 -12.38
CA GLN A 48 -14.14 10.55 -12.55
C GLN A 48 -14.85 11.87 -12.21
N ILE A 49 -14.33 12.59 -11.21
CA ILE A 49 -14.82 13.91 -10.84
C ILE A 49 -14.17 14.93 -11.77
N ARG A 50 -14.98 15.57 -12.63
CA ARG A 50 -14.49 16.60 -13.57
C ARG A 50 -14.41 17.99 -12.95
N ASN A 51 -15.07 18.22 -11.81
CA ASN A 51 -15.06 19.51 -11.13
C ASN A 51 -13.80 19.62 -10.24
N LYS A 52 -12.88 20.51 -10.61
CA LYS A 52 -11.60 20.73 -9.92
C LYS A 52 -11.78 21.27 -8.49
N GLU A 53 -12.81 22.08 -8.25
CA GLU A 53 -13.09 22.64 -6.91
C GLU A 53 -13.51 21.56 -5.93
N VAL A 54 -14.38 20.66 -6.38
CA VAL A 54 -14.82 19.51 -5.59
C VAL A 54 -13.66 18.54 -5.34
N LEU A 55 -12.78 18.34 -6.32
CA LEU A 55 -11.58 17.53 -6.15
C LEU A 55 -10.65 18.10 -5.07
N ALA A 56 -10.40 19.41 -5.08
CA ALA A 56 -9.54 20.05 -4.08
C ALA A 56 -10.11 19.90 -2.66
N VAL A 57 -11.42 20.10 -2.49
CA VAL A 57 -12.10 19.88 -1.20
C VAL A 57 -12.00 18.42 -0.76
N LEU A 58 -12.26 17.47 -1.65
CA LEU A 58 -12.18 16.04 -1.33
C LEU A 58 -10.75 15.55 -1.05
N GLN A 59 -9.74 16.13 -1.71
CA GLN A 59 -8.33 15.83 -1.49
C GLN A 59 -7.85 16.33 -0.12
N ASN A 60 -8.25 17.54 0.29
CA ASN A 60 -7.95 18.04 1.63
C ASN A 60 -8.58 17.18 2.74
N ASP A 61 -9.72 16.57 2.42
CA ASP A 61 -10.50 15.72 3.33
C ASP A 61 -10.10 14.22 3.25
N ARG A 62 -9.06 13.88 2.49
CA ARG A 62 -8.56 12.50 2.37
C ARG A 62 -7.93 12.06 3.69
N LYS A 63 -8.63 11.16 4.38
CA LYS A 63 -8.05 10.38 5.47
C LYS A 63 -7.29 9.20 4.86
N VAL A 64 -5.97 9.35 4.76
CA VAL A 64 -5.06 8.25 4.44
C VAL A 64 -5.29 7.12 5.43
N ILE A 65 -5.38 5.88 4.93
CA ILE A 65 -5.62 4.72 5.79
C ILE A 65 -4.44 4.50 6.75
N THR A 66 -4.75 4.44 8.05
CA THR A 66 -3.79 4.07 9.09
C THR A 66 -3.66 2.56 9.21
N ARG A 67 -2.58 2.07 9.81
CA ARG A 67 -2.31 0.63 9.94
C ARG A 67 -3.40 -0.11 10.71
N GLU A 68 -3.99 0.53 11.72
CA GLU A 68 -5.06 -0.03 12.56
C GLU A 68 -6.34 -0.23 11.74
N GLN A 69 -6.67 0.75 10.90
CA GLN A 69 -7.80 0.67 9.99
C GLN A 69 -7.57 -0.41 8.93
N LEU A 70 -6.34 -0.53 8.43
CA LEU A 70 -5.97 -1.58 7.47
C LEU A 70 -6.14 -2.97 8.09
N SER A 71 -5.74 -3.20 9.34
CA SER A 71 -5.95 -4.49 10.04
C SER A 71 -7.41 -4.87 10.22
N MET A 72 -8.35 -3.92 10.19
CA MET A 72 -9.78 -4.22 10.28
C MET A 72 -10.33 -4.82 8.96
N PHE A 73 -9.67 -4.54 7.83
CA PHE A 73 -10.12 -4.99 6.51
C PHE A 73 -9.28 -6.15 5.95
N LEU A 74 -7.97 -6.16 6.22
CA LEU A 74 -7.02 -7.15 5.70
C LEU A 74 -6.16 -7.69 6.85
N SER A 75 -6.10 -9.01 6.97
CA SER A 75 -5.20 -9.68 7.92
C SER A 75 -3.76 -9.67 7.43
N ASN A 76 -2.81 -9.89 8.33
CA ASN A 76 -1.39 -10.08 7.98
C ASN A 76 -1.19 -11.25 7.01
N VAL A 77 -2.05 -12.27 7.10
CA VAL A 77 -2.05 -13.40 6.15
C VAL A 77 -2.44 -12.92 4.76
N ASP A 78 -3.47 -12.08 4.64
CA ASP A 78 -3.93 -11.55 3.36
C ASP A 78 -2.89 -10.63 2.71
N LEU A 79 -2.20 -9.81 3.52
CA LEU A 79 -1.07 -9.01 3.05
C LEU A 79 0.09 -9.90 2.54
N LYS A 80 0.39 -10.99 3.24
CA LYS A 80 1.38 -11.96 2.79
C LYS A 80 0.97 -12.60 1.46
N ARG A 81 -0.30 -13.01 1.30
CA ARG A 81 -0.85 -13.57 0.05
C ARG A 81 -0.68 -12.60 -1.12
N LEU A 82 -0.95 -11.31 -0.89
CA LEU A 82 -0.75 -10.26 -1.90
C LEU A 82 0.73 -10.11 -2.26
N SER A 83 1.64 -10.14 -1.28
CA SER A 83 3.09 -10.05 -1.52
C SER A 83 3.62 -11.26 -2.31
N GLU A 84 3.09 -12.46 -2.07
CA GLU A 84 3.47 -13.68 -2.78
C GLU A 84 2.96 -13.66 -4.23
N TYR A 85 1.73 -13.19 -4.45
CA TYR A 85 1.21 -12.94 -5.79
C TYR A 85 2.02 -11.87 -6.53
N ALA A 86 2.40 -10.78 -5.85
CA ALA A 86 3.23 -9.73 -6.43
C ALA A 86 4.61 -10.25 -6.90
N ARG A 87 5.15 -11.27 -6.22
CA ARG A 87 6.38 -12.00 -6.58
C ARG A 87 6.16 -13.12 -7.61
N ASN A 88 4.96 -13.24 -8.18
CA ASN A 88 4.56 -14.31 -9.11
C ASN A 88 4.73 -15.73 -8.53
N LEU A 89 4.62 -15.89 -7.19
CA LEU A 89 4.76 -17.19 -6.52
C LEU A 89 3.42 -17.93 -6.36
N VAL A 90 2.31 -17.23 -6.58
CA VAL A 90 0.95 -17.70 -6.29
C VAL A 90 0.02 -17.35 -7.45
N ASP A 91 -0.96 -18.21 -7.71
CA ASP A 91 -1.95 -18.04 -8.76
C ASP A 91 -3.00 -16.97 -8.43
N HIS A 92 -3.57 -16.36 -9.48
CA HIS A 92 -4.57 -15.30 -9.35
C HIS A 92 -5.80 -15.70 -8.51
N GLN A 93 -6.22 -16.96 -8.58
CA GLN A 93 -7.39 -17.45 -7.86
C GLN A 93 -7.26 -17.24 -6.34
N MET A 94 -6.03 -17.31 -5.82
CA MET A 94 -5.74 -17.17 -4.40
C MET A 94 -5.79 -15.73 -3.89
N ILE A 95 -6.07 -14.73 -4.73
CA ILE A 95 -6.28 -13.34 -4.30
C ILE A 95 -7.66 -12.80 -4.70
N THR A 96 -8.47 -13.59 -5.42
CA THR A 96 -9.76 -13.16 -5.95
C THR A 96 -10.77 -12.78 -4.86
N ASP A 97 -10.71 -13.45 -3.70
CA ASP A 97 -11.51 -13.16 -2.51
C ASP A 97 -11.18 -11.79 -1.89
N LEU A 98 -9.94 -11.33 -2.04
CA LEU A 98 -9.46 -10.06 -1.49
C LEU A 98 -9.79 -8.88 -2.41
N LEU A 99 -10.02 -9.15 -3.70
CA LEU A 99 -10.21 -8.13 -4.73
C LEU A 99 -11.39 -7.17 -4.45
N PRO A 100 -12.58 -7.61 -3.97
CA PRO A 100 -13.67 -6.69 -3.64
C PRO A 100 -13.31 -5.72 -2.51
N THR A 101 -12.57 -6.20 -1.51
CA THR A 101 -12.11 -5.37 -0.38
C THR A 101 -11.07 -4.36 -0.83
N ILE A 102 -10.06 -4.80 -1.59
CA ILE A 102 -9.02 -3.94 -2.15
C ILE A 102 -9.63 -2.88 -3.07
N SER A 103 -10.59 -3.27 -3.92
CA SER A 103 -11.29 -2.34 -4.82
C SER A 103 -12.04 -1.26 -4.04
N LYS A 104 -12.71 -1.61 -2.93
CA LYS A 104 -13.38 -0.63 -2.06
C LYS A 104 -12.39 0.33 -1.40
N LEU A 105 -11.20 -0.13 -1.00
CA LEU A 105 -10.16 0.72 -0.43
C LEU A 105 -9.55 1.66 -1.47
N TYR A 106 -9.30 1.14 -2.68
CA TYR A 106 -8.77 1.89 -3.82
C TYR A 106 -9.73 2.98 -4.30
N PHE A 107 -10.96 2.60 -4.66
CA PHE A 107 -11.96 3.57 -5.10
C PHE A 107 -12.51 4.42 -3.95
N GLY A 108 -12.33 4.00 -2.70
CA GLY A 108 -12.64 4.77 -1.50
C GLY A 108 -11.67 5.93 -1.24
N ASP A 109 -10.66 6.11 -2.09
CA ASP A 109 -9.70 7.22 -2.05
C ASP A 109 -8.85 7.27 -0.76
N LYS A 110 -8.68 6.10 -0.14
CA LYS A 110 -7.93 5.93 1.11
C LYS A 110 -6.45 5.61 0.91
N LEU A 111 -6.06 5.30 -0.33
CA LEU A 111 -4.68 5.01 -0.72
C LEU A 111 -3.97 6.29 -1.18
N ARG A 112 -2.65 6.35 -0.95
CA ARG A 112 -1.82 7.55 -1.17
C ARG A 112 -1.60 7.81 -2.66
N GLU A 113 -1.21 6.78 -3.42
CA GLU A 113 -1.09 6.86 -4.88
C GLU A 113 -2.41 6.55 -5.59
N ASN A 114 -3.23 7.59 -5.74
CA ASN A 114 -4.18 7.66 -6.84
C ASN A 114 -3.60 8.61 -7.89
N HIS A 115 -3.94 8.43 -9.18
CA HIS A 115 -3.64 9.31 -10.34
C HIS A 115 -2.64 8.79 -11.40
N LYS A 116 -2.64 7.51 -11.79
CA LYS A 116 -2.16 7.13 -13.13
C LYS A 116 -3.33 6.67 -13.99
N SER A 117 -3.85 7.65 -14.73
CA SER A 117 -4.81 7.67 -15.83
C SER A 117 -5.72 6.46 -16.03
N ALA A 118 -6.99 6.67 -15.69
CA ALA A 118 -8.12 5.92 -16.22
C ALA A 118 -8.35 6.11 -17.74
N GLU A 119 -7.49 6.88 -18.42
CA GLU A 119 -7.52 7.10 -19.87
C GLU A 119 -7.04 5.86 -20.64
N ASN A 120 -6.15 5.04 -20.07
CA ASN A 120 -5.68 3.82 -20.73
C ASN A 120 -6.71 2.69 -20.72
N VAL A 121 -7.67 2.70 -19.78
CA VAL A 121 -8.58 1.57 -19.58
C VAL A 121 -9.54 1.37 -20.77
N GLN A 122 -9.77 2.42 -21.57
CA GLN A 122 -10.70 2.39 -22.69
C GLN A 122 -10.11 1.70 -23.93
N GLU A 123 -8.79 1.82 -24.15
CA GLU A 123 -8.05 0.99 -25.12
C GLU A 123 -7.79 -0.43 -24.58
N GLU A 124 -7.81 -0.60 -23.25
CA GLU A 124 -7.51 -1.88 -22.58
C GLU A 124 -8.64 -2.93 -22.65
N LEU A 125 -9.84 -2.56 -23.09
CA LEU A 125 -11.02 -3.44 -23.11
C LEU A 125 -11.08 -4.39 -24.33
N ASP A 126 -10.39 -4.07 -25.42
CA ASP A 126 -10.29 -4.93 -26.61
C ASP A 126 -9.03 -5.81 -26.61
N LEU A 127 -8.37 -5.94 -25.45
CA LEU A 127 -7.09 -6.66 -25.35
C LEU A 127 -7.25 -8.18 -25.17
N PRO A 128 -6.27 -8.97 -25.62
CA PRO A 128 -6.22 -10.39 -25.33
C PRO A 128 -6.22 -10.67 -23.82
N GLN A 129 -6.85 -11.78 -23.41
CA GLN A 129 -6.97 -12.19 -22.00
C GLN A 129 -5.63 -12.24 -21.24
N SER A 130 -4.55 -12.64 -21.93
CA SER A 130 -3.19 -12.67 -21.36
C SER A 130 -2.69 -11.29 -20.92
N GLN A 131 -3.05 -10.24 -21.66
CA GLN A 131 -2.66 -8.87 -21.36
C GLN A 131 -3.46 -8.29 -20.19
N VAL A 132 -4.75 -8.63 -20.08
CA VAL A 132 -5.59 -8.28 -18.92
C VAL A 132 -5.00 -8.85 -17.63
N LEU A 133 -4.55 -10.12 -17.66
CA LEU A 133 -3.88 -10.73 -16.51
C LEU A 133 -2.56 -10.03 -16.17
N ALA A 134 -1.77 -9.64 -17.17
CA ALA A 134 -0.53 -8.89 -16.96
C ALA A 134 -0.79 -7.52 -16.28
N PHE A 135 -1.81 -6.79 -16.71
CA PHE A 135 -2.21 -5.53 -16.08
C PHE A 135 -2.77 -5.72 -14.68
N HIS A 136 -3.54 -6.78 -14.46
CA HIS A 136 -4.00 -7.17 -13.14
C HIS A 136 -2.80 -7.41 -12.20
N SER A 137 -1.83 -8.23 -12.61
CA SER A 137 -0.61 -8.47 -11.82
C SER A 137 0.17 -7.19 -11.53
N LYS A 138 0.31 -6.32 -12.53
CA LYS A 138 0.96 -5.01 -12.38
C LYS A 138 0.25 -4.11 -11.37
N THR A 139 -1.09 -4.12 -11.39
CA THR A 139 -1.91 -3.31 -10.48
C THR A 139 -1.84 -3.83 -9.06
N ILE A 140 -1.95 -5.15 -8.86
CA ILE A 140 -1.82 -5.76 -7.53
C ILE A 140 -0.43 -5.54 -6.95
N ARG A 141 0.63 -5.59 -7.76
CA ARG A 141 1.99 -5.30 -7.28
C ARG A 141 2.09 -3.89 -6.69
N LYS A 142 1.58 -2.87 -7.40
CA LYS A 142 1.54 -1.50 -6.89
C LYS A 142 0.75 -1.38 -5.58
N LEU A 143 -0.39 -2.07 -5.50
CA LEU A 143 -1.22 -2.06 -4.29
C LEU A 143 -0.52 -2.75 -3.12
N SER A 144 0.19 -3.85 -3.37
CA SER A 144 1.04 -4.52 -2.38
C SER A 144 2.13 -3.58 -1.87
N ASP A 145 2.83 -2.91 -2.77
CA ASP A 145 3.90 -1.96 -2.42
C ASP A 145 3.37 -0.81 -1.53
N GLU A 146 2.17 -0.30 -1.82
CA GLU A 146 1.49 0.71 -0.99
C GLU A 146 1.10 0.17 0.39
N PHE A 147 0.55 -1.05 0.48
CA PHE A 147 0.22 -1.67 1.77
C PHE A 147 1.47 -1.96 2.60
N ASP A 148 2.56 -2.38 1.96
CA ASP A 148 3.85 -2.59 2.60
C ASP A 148 4.44 -1.26 3.10
N ALA A 149 4.31 -0.17 2.33
CA ALA A 149 4.72 1.16 2.77
C ALA A 149 3.94 1.63 4.01
N ILE A 150 2.62 1.39 4.05
CA ILE A 150 1.79 1.70 5.23
C ILE A 150 2.23 0.87 6.45
N CYS A 151 2.54 -0.41 6.25
CA CYS A 151 3.04 -1.28 7.32
C CYS A 151 4.41 -0.83 7.83
N MET A 152 5.33 -0.50 6.92
CA MET A 152 6.66 -0.01 7.27
C MET A 152 6.60 1.32 8.02
N GLU A 153 5.73 2.24 7.60
CA GLU A 153 5.54 3.53 8.29
C GLU A 153 5.05 3.34 9.73
N SER A 154 4.09 2.44 9.95
CA SER A 154 3.62 2.12 11.30
C SER A 154 4.71 1.45 12.16
N LEU A 155 5.53 0.58 11.58
CA LEU A 155 6.68 -0.01 12.28
C LEU A 155 7.74 1.05 12.64
N ARG A 156 8.02 2.01 11.73
CA ARG A 156 8.94 3.13 12.01
C ARG A 156 8.46 3.99 13.17
N GLN A 157 7.16 4.19 13.32
CA GLN A 157 6.60 4.93 14.45
C GLN A 157 6.68 4.14 15.77
N LEU A 158 6.66 2.81 15.70
CA LEU A 158 6.73 1.93 16.87
C LEU A 158 8.17 1.66 17.33
N ILE A 159 9.16 1.79 16.45
CA ILE A 159 10.58 1.79 16.78
C ILE A 159 10.95 3.23 17.14
N PRO A 160 10.98 3.64 18.44
CA PRO A 160 11.55 4.93 18.79
C PRO A 160 12.98 5.00 18.24
N ASP A 161 13.40 6.19 17.81
CA ASP A 161 14.72 6.52 17.22
C ASP A 161 15.87 6.36 18.25
N LYS A 162 15.89 5.25 19.01
CA LYS A 162 16.82 4.96 20.10
C LYS A 162 18.21 4.56 19.61
N THR A 163 18.43 4.54 18.31
CA THR A 163 19.75 4.37 17.67
C THR A 163 20.43 5.68 17.33
N ARG A 164 19.79 6.85 17.56
CA ARG A 164 20.41 8.16 17.34
C ARG A 164 20.78 8.93 18.61
N ASP A 165 20.21 8.56 19.76
CA ASP A 165 20.56 9.11 21.08
C ASP A 165 21.44 8.14 21.91
N LEU A 166 22.38 7.46 21.26
CA LEU A 166 23.58 7.04 21.96
C LEU A 166 24.66 8.02 21.53
N ASP A 167 25.00 8.93 22.42
CA ASP A 167 26.08 9.88 22.23
C ASP A 167 27.27 9.17 21.62
N LYS A 168 27.84 9.75 20.55
CA LYS A 168 29.02 9.18 19.87
C LYS A 168 30.17 8.92 20.84
N GLU A 169 30.18 9.60 22.00
CA GLU A 169 31.08 9.35 23.12
C GLU A 169 30.84 8.03 23.87
N GLU A 170 29.58 7.62 24.11
CA GLU A 170 29.29 6.32 24.74
C GLU A 170 29.60 5.14 23.81
N GLN A 171 29.35 5.29 22.51
CA GLN A 171 29.74 4.27 21.53
C GLN A 171 31.26 4.17 21.39
N ALA A 172 31.98 5.30 21.37
CA ALA A 172 33.44 5.31 21.38
C ALA A 172 34.02 4.72 22.68
N ALA A 173 33.41 5.01 23.82
CA ALA A 173 33.81 4.44 25.12
C ALA A 173 33.52 2.93 25.22
N ALA A 174 32.40 2.46 24.65
CA ALA A 174 32.08 1.04 24.58
C ALA A 174 33.04 0.29 23.65
N VAL A 175 33.36 0.85 22.49
CA VAL A 175 34.35 0.31 21.55
C VAL A 175 35.76 0.32 22.15
N ALA A 176 36.13 1.34 22.92
CA ALA A 176 37.40 1.41 23.63
C ALA A 176 37.50 0.40 24.80
N ARG A 177 36.37 0.00 25.40
CA ARG A 177 36.31 -1.03 26.45
C ARG A 177 36.36 -2.46 25.91
N LEU A 178 36.13 -2.65 24.60
CA LEU A 178 36.27 -3.95 23.97
C LEU A 178 37.76 -4.22 23.70
N LYS A 179 38.36 -5.09 24.54
CA LYS A 179 39.68 -5.65 24.24
C LYS A 179 39.54 -6.50 22.96
N PRO A 180 40.37 -6.30 21.92
CA PRO A 180 40.32 -7.16 20.76
C PRO A 180 40.65 -8.60 21.19
N LEU A 181 39.88 -9.57 20.72
CA LEU A 181 40.21 -10.99 20.87
C LEU A 181 41.52 -11.24 20.12
N ALA A 182 42.63 -11.21 20.85
CA ALA A 182 43.97 -11.44 20.32
C ALA A 182 44.31 -12.94 20.24
N GLU A 183 43.32 -13.78 20.00
CA GLU A 183 43.55 -15.21 19.84
C GLU A 183 42.83 -15.67 18.58
N SER A 184 43.61 -15.83 17.50
CA SER A 184 43.14 -16.46 16.27
C SER A 184 42.72 -17.89 16.57
N LEU A 185 41.54 -18.30 16.10
CA LEU A 185 40.96 -19.65 16.26
C LEU A 185 41.89 -20.81 15.84
N GLU A 186 42.97 -20.53 15.11
CA GLU A 186 43.95 -21.54 14.70
C GLU A 186 44.83 -22.05 15.85
N VAL A 187 45.04 -21.26 16.92
CA VAL A 187 45.92 -21.64 18.04
C VAL A 187 45.24 -22.65 18.97
N VAL A 188 43.93 -22.54 19.17
CA VAL A 188 43.15 -23.43 20.06
C VAL A 188 42.97 -24.83 19.46
N MET A 189 42.89 -24.94 18.13
CA MET A 189 42.74 -26.22 17.44
C MET A 189 44.03 -27.06 17.39
N PHE A 190 45.20 -26.44 17.55
CA PHE A 190 46.49 -27.16 17.51
C PHE A 190 46.99 -27.63 18.87
N SER A 191 46.52 -27.05 19.99
CA SER A 191 46.94 -27.46 21.33
C SER A 191 46.25 -28.73 21.86
N GLU A 192 45.10 -29.13 21.30
CA GLU A 192 44.36 -30.32 21.76
C GLU A 192 44.73 -31.62 21.03
N VAL A 193 45.56 -31.58 19.96
CA VAL A 193 45.87 -32.77 19.14
C VAL A 193 47.27 -33.36 19.39
N PHE A 194 48.17 -32.65 20.10
CA PHE A 194 49.55 -33.11 20.33
C PHE A 194 49.98 -33.13 21.82
N CYS A 195 49.20 -33.79 22.67
CA CYS A 195 49.68 -34.23 23.99
C CYS A 195 49.16 -35.64 24.32
N TYR A 196 49.73 -36.67 23.68
CA TYR A 196 49.75 -38.02 24.25
C TYR A 196 50.96 -38.13 25.18
N PRO A 197 50.80 -38.42 26.49
CA PRO A 197 51.93 -38.78 27.32
C PRO A 197 52.33 -40.23 26.98
N SER A 198 53.59 -40.39 26.57
CA SER A 198 54.27 -41.68 26.57
C SER A 198 54.64 -42.04 28.01
N SER A 199 54.09 -43.12 28.55
CA SER A 199 54.63 -43.95 29.64
C SER A 199 53.84 -45.26 29.69
#